data_AF-A0A9E3IBM5-F1
#
_entry.id   AF-A0A9E3IBM5-F1
#
_cell.length_a   1.000
_cell.length_b   1.000
_cell.length_c   1.000
_cell.angle_alpha   90.00
_cell.angle_beta   90.00
_cell.angle_gamma   90.00
#
_symmetry.space_group_name_H-M   'P 1'
#
loop_
_entity.id
_entity.type
_entity.pdbx_description
1 polymer ?
#
loop_
_entity_poly.entity_id
_entity_poly.type
_entity_poly.pdbx_seq_one_letter_code
_entity_poly.pdbx_strand_id
1 'polypeptide(L)'
;MPESEEGLHNHRLLDKLHGNDLRGWPAILGASTGEACAHVVFRSDDFEALNGAALAGMGIAFMPSWVSGPFVKSGDLVRLPMSGERWNEKPSGIYLLRALQAPPAKVKAFTQAQKDHIGTPPCWS
;
A
#
# COMPACT_ATOMS: atom_id res chain seq x y z
N MET A 1 15.64 -2.06 -12.75
CA MET A 1 14.62 -2.15 -11.70
C MET A 1 15.28 -2.75 -10.48
N PRO A 2 14.93 -2.34 -9.25
CA PRO A 2 15.45 -3.02 -8.07
C PRO A 2 14.83 -4.42 -7.98
N GLU A 3 15.67 -5.44 -7.87
CA GLU A 3 15.27 -6.86 -7.72
C GLU A 3 15.46 -7.36 -6.27
N SER A 4 16.08 -6.53 -5.42
CA SER A 4 16.37 -6.78 -4.02
C SER A 4 16.14 -5.52 -3.18
N GLU A 5 16.04 -5.71 -1.87
CA GLU A 5 15.95 -4.62 -0.89
C GLU A 5 17.17 -3.69 -0.98
N GLU A 6 18.37 -4.25 -1.12
CA GLU A 6 19.60 -3.46 -1.33
C GLU A 6 19.56 -2.59 -2.58
N GLY A 7 18.90 -3.06 -3.64
CA GLY A 7 18.73 -2.30 -4.87
C GLY A 7 17.98 -0.99 -4.66
N LEU A 8 17.07 -0.92 -3.67
CA LEU A 8 16.25 0.27 -3.39
C LEU A 8 17.05 1.46 -2.88
N HIS A 9 18.22 1.24 -2.27
CA HIS A 9 19.05 2.31 -1.70
C HIS A 9 19.47 3.36 -2.74
N ASN A 10 19.55 2.95 -4.02
CA ASN A 10 19.95 3.80 -5.14
C ASN A 10 18.77 4.41 -5.92
N HIS A 11 17.53 4.25 -5.45
CA HIS A 11 16.33 4.74 -6.12
C HIS A 11 15.65 5.89 -5.37
N ARG A 12 14.89 6.69 -6.12
CA ARG A 12 14.00 7.71 -5.55
C ARG A 12 12.83 7.01 -4.87
N LEU A 13 12.69 7.16 -3.56
CA LEU A 13 11.59 6.60 -2.79
C LEU A 13 10.55 7.67 -2.44
N LEU A 14 9.29 7.24 -2.48
CA LEU A 14 8.12 7.95 -2.00
C LEU A 14 7.71 7.29 -0.69
N ASP A 15 7.78 8.04 0.40
CA ASP A 15 7.77 7.48 1.75
C ASP A 15 6.56 7.94 2.55
N LYS A 16 6.08 7.09 3.46
CA LYS A 16 4.95 7.43 4.32
C LYS A 16 5.48 8.24 5.50
N LEU A 17 4.95 9.45 5.71
CA LEU A 17 5.53 10.43 6.65
C LEU A 17 5.48 9.94 8.11
N HIS A 18 4.34 9.41 8.53
CA HIS A 18 4.09 8.86 9.86
C HIS A 18 3.68 7.40 9.73
N GLY A 19 4.47 6.50 10.29
CA GLY A 19 4.25 5.06 10.17
C GLY A 19 5.27 4.32 11.01
N ASN A 20 5.36 4.66 12.29
CA ASN A 20 6.20 3.93 13.24
C ASN A 20 5.60 2.55 13.60
N ASP A 21 4.60 2.09 12.84
CA ASP A 21 3.87 0.85 13.02
C ASP A 21 4.45 -0.32 12.22
N LEU A 22 5.68 -0.19 11.68
CA LEU A 22 6.36 -1.23 10.90
C LEU A 22 5.57 -1.64 9.63
N ARG A 23 4.81 -0.72 9.03
CA ARG A 23 4.02 -0.97 7.79
C ARG A 23 4.45 -0.13 6.59
N GLY A 24 5.59 0.55 6.68
CA GLY A 24 6.18 1.33 5.59
C GLY A 24 7.55 0.78 5.16
N TRP A 25 8.33 1.58 4.43
CA TRP A 25 9.69 1.22 4.01
C TRP A 25 10.60 0.67 5.12
N PRO A 26 10.54 1.12 6.40
CA PRO A 26 11.38 0.54 7.44
C PRO A 26 11.20 -0.96 7.67
N ALA A 27 10.02 -1.51 7.36
CA ALA A 27 9.77 -2.95 7.44
C ALA A 27 10.50 -3.76 6.36
N ILE A 28 10.87 -3.10 5.25
CA ILE A 28 11.61 -3.66 4.12
C ILE A 28 13.10 -3.37 4.28
N LEU A 29 13.45 -2.15 4.68
CA LEU A 29 14.84 -1.66 4.71
C LEU A 29 15.57 -1.99 6.02
N GLY A 30 14.85 -2.40 7.08
CA GLY A 30 15.44 -2.71 8.40
C GLY A 30 15.96 -1.49 9.18
N ALA A 31 15.85 -0.28 8.62
CA ALA A 31 16.21 0.99 9.22
C ALA A 31 15.23 2.09 8.78
N SER A 32 15.32 3.30 9.32
CA SER A 32 14.46 4.39 8.85
C SER A 32 14.75 4.69 7.37
N THR A 33 13.73 5.07 6.60
CA THR A 33 13.87 5.31 5.15
C THR A 33 14.92 6.37 4.83
N GLY A 34 15.05 7.39 5.69
CA GLY A 34 16.03 8.46 5.51
C GLY A 34 17.47 8.04 5.81
N GLU A 35 17.69 7.03 6.65
CA GLU A 35 19.02 6.47 6.92
C GLU A 35 19.41 5.44 5.85
N ALA A 36 18.45 4.61 5.43
CA ALA A 36 18.68 3.55 4.47
C ALA A 36 18.79 4.07 3.03
N CYS A 37 18.05 5.12 2.65
CA CYS A 37 17.97 5.56 1.26
C CYS A 37 18.35 7.04 1.12
N ALA A 38 19.32 7.33 0.25
CA ALA A 38 19.81 8.68 0.01
C ALA A 38 18.78 9.60 -0.68
N HIS A 39 17.74 9.04 -1.31
CA HIS A 39 16.82 9.78 -2.17
C HIS A 39 15.35 9.57 -1.77
N VAL A 40 14.96 9.99 -0.57
CA VAL A 40 13.54 10.17 -0.27
C VAL A 40 13.08 11.51 -0.85
N VAL A 41 12.31 11.48 -1.93
CA VAL A 41 11.98 12.68 -2.73
C VAL A 41 10.61 13.27 -2.43
N PHE A 42 9.75 12.52 -1.74
CA PHE A 42 8.44 12.98 -1.32
C PHE A 42 7.96 12.15 -0.13
N ARG A 43 7.26 12.81 0.80
CA ARG A 43 6.64 12.17 1.97
C ARG A 43 5.21 12.62 2.14
N SER A 44 4.31 11.68 2.40
CA SER A 44 2.90 11.94 2.70
C SER A 44 2.29 10.80 3.50
N ASP A 45 1.30 11.08 4.36
CA ASP A 45 0.47 10.05 4.99
C ASP A 45 -0.75 9.67 4.17
N ASP A 46 -0.99 10.40 3.09
CA ASP A 46 -2.08 10.17 2.17
C ASP A 46 -1.60 9.23 1.05
N PHE A 47 -2.22 8.05 0.96
CA PHE A 47 -1.93 7.08 -0.10
C PHE A 47 -2.36 7.57 -1.49
N GLU A 48 -3.37 8.41 -1.62
CA GLU A 48 -3.73 9.01 -2.91
C GLU A 48 -2.62 9.95 -3.39
N ALA A 49 -2.03 10.74 -2.49
CA ALA A 49 -0.90 11.61 -2.81
C ALA A 49 0.34 10.80 -3.22
N LEU A 50 0.66 9.71 -2.50
CA LEU A 50 1.77 8.82 -2.86
C LEU A 50 1.53 8.12 -4.20
N ASN A 51 0.30 7.67 -4.47
CA ASN A 51 -0.07 7.04 -5.73
C ASN A 51 0.02 8.02 -6.91
N GLY A 52 -0.47 9.26 -6.74
CA GLY A 52 -0.33 10.32 -7.74
C GLY A 52 1.13 10.65 -8.04
N ALA A 53 1.99 10.71 -7.01
CA ALA A 53 3.43 10.91 -7.19
C ALA A 53 4.10 9.73 -7.95
N ALA A 54 3.69 8.49 -7.67
CA ALA A 54 4.17 7.30 -8.37
C ALA A 54 3.75 7.32 -9.85
N LEU A 55 2.49 7.64 -10.14
CA LEU A 55 1.96 7.79 -11.50
C LEU A 55 2.67 8.91 -12.28
N ALA A 56 3.08 9.98 -11.60
CA ALA A 56 3.88 11.05 -12.17
C ALA A 56 5.36 10.67 -12.39
N GLY A 57 5.77 9.44 -12.06
CA GLY A 57 7.14 8.95 -12.23
C GLY A 57 8.14 9.53 -11.23
N MET A 58 7.67 10.11 -10.11
CA MET A 58 8.56 10.74 -9.13
C MET A 58 9.46 9.73 -8.42
N GLY A 59 9.00 8.49 -8.23
CA GLY A 59 9.78 7.46 -7.55
C GLY A 59 8.99 6.19 -7.30
N ILE A 60 9.55 5.35 -6.44
CA ILE A 60 8.98 4.06 -6.03
C ILE A 60 8.21 4.27 -4.73
N ALA A 61 6.96 3.82 -4.68
CA ALA A 61 6.13 3.83 -3.48
C ALA A 61 5.87 2.40 -2.99
N PHE A 62 5.88 2.20 -1.67
CA PHE A 62 5.38 0.99 -1.03
C PHE A 62 3.96 1.24 -0.53
N MET A 63 2.97 0.61 -1.17
CA MET A 63 1.54 0.90 -0.96
C MET A 63 0.72 -0.38 -0.89
N PRO A 64 -0.39 -0.40 -0.13
CA PRO A 64 -1.35 -1.51 -0.16
C PRO A 64 -1.93 -1.75 -1.55
N SER A 65 -2.25 -3.01 -1.85
CA SER A 65 -2.81 -3.40 -3.15
C SER A 65 -4.17 -2.76 -3.47
N TRP A 66 -4.96 -2.38 -2.46
CA TRP A 66 -6.22 -1.66 -2.68
C TRP A 66 -6.02 -0.22 -3.18
N VAL A 67 -4.83 0.34 -3.04
CA VAL A 67 -4.44 1.65 -3.61
C VAL A 67 -3.89 1.47 -5.03
N SER A 68 -2.86 0.63 -5.17
CA SER A 68 -2.07 0.53 -6.40
C SER A 68 -2.61 -0.47 -7.40
N GLY A 69 -3.37 -1.47 -6.95
CA GLY A 69 -3.87 -2.60 -7.76
C GLY A 69 -4.59 -2.17 -9.04
N PRO A 70 -5.54 -1.21 -9.00
CA PRO A 70 -6.21 -0.72 -10.21
C PRO A 70 -5.24 -0.19 -11.27
N PHE A 71 -4.21 0.54 -10.85
CA PHE A 71 -3.21 1.15 -11.73
C PHE A 71 -2.16 0.15 -12.21
N VAL A 72 -1.87 -0.89 -11.42
CA VAL A 72 -1.07 -2.02 -11.87
C VAL A 72 -1.83 -2.82 -12.94
N LYS A 73 -3.14 -2.98 -12.76
CA LYS A 73 -4.01 -3.70 -13.71
C LYS A 73 -4.21 -2.96 -15.03
N SER A 74 -4.29 -1.62 -14.99
CA SER A 74 -4.33 -0.79 -16.20
C SER A 74 -2.98 -0.67 -16.91
N GLY A 75 -1.88 -0.96 -16.22
CA GLY A 75 -0.51 -0.81 -16.73
C GLY A 75 0.12 0.56 -16.50
N ASP A 76 -0.58 1.46 -15.79
CA ASP A 76 -0.06 2.79 -15.44
C ASP A 76 1.03 2.72 -14.36
N LEU A 77 1.00 1.68 -13.52
CA LEU A 77 2.04 1.35 -12.57
C LEU A 77 2.62 -0.04 -12.84
N VAL A 78 3.92 -0.20 -12.56
CA VAL A 78 4.59 -1.50 -12.59
C VAL A 78 4.81 -1.98 -11.17
N ARG A 79 4.27 -3.15 -10.84
CA ARG A 79 4.61 -3.83 -9.58
C ARG A 79 6.06 -4.28 -9.63
N LEU A 80 6.83 -3.93 -8.61
CA LEU A 80 8.21 -4.39 -8.45
C LEU A 80 8.21 -5.67 -7.60
N PRO A 81 8.49 -6.85 -8.18
CA PRO A 81 8.66 -8.06 -7.38
C PRO A 81 9.96 -7.94 -6.58
N MET A 82 9.93 -8.30 -5.31
CA MET A 82 11.12 -8.36 -4.46
C MET A 82 11.31 -9.78 -3.93
N SER A 83 12.56 -10.18 -3.76
CA SER A 83 12.87 -11.49 -3.19
C SER A 83 12.28 -11.63 -1.78
N GLY A 84 11.48 -12.67 -1.57
CA GLY A 84 10.95 -13.06 -0.26
C GLY A 84 9.67 -12.36 0.21
N GLU A 85 9.30 -11.19 -0.33
CA GLU A 85 8.10 -10.38 -0.01
C GLU A 85 7.45 -10.64 1.36
N ARG A 86 8.23 -10.57 2.45
CA ARG A 86 7.77 -11.02 3.78
C ARG A 86 6.55 -10.26 4.28
N TRP A 87 6.39 -9.02 3.83
CA TRP A 87 5.22 -8.18 4.12
C TRP A 87 3.90 -8.73 3.54
N ASN A 88 3.95 -9.65 2.57
CA ASN A 88 2.79 -10.29 1.98
C ASN A 88 2.46 -11.67 2.60
N GLU A 89 3.29 -12.21 3.50
CA GLU A 89 3.08 -13.54 4.11
C GLU A 89 1.76 -13.65 4.88
N LYS A 90 1.30 -12.55 5.49
CA LYS A 90 0.05 -12.48 6.23
C LYS A 90 -0.87 -11.46 5.58
N PRO A 91 -2.05 -11.86 5.08
CA PRO A 91 -3.02 -10.92 4.54
C PRO A 91 -3.40 -9.88 5.59
N SER A 92 -3.31 -8.59 5.24
CA SER A 92 -3.90 -7.51 6.04
C SER A 92 -5.40 -7.42 5.75
N GLY A 93 -6.23 -7.44 6.79
CA GLY A 93 -7.68 -7.27 6.63
C GLY A 93 -8.10 -5.80 6.49
N ILE A 94 -9.14 -5.55 5.69
CA ILE A 94 -9.93 -4.31 5.70
C ILE A 94 -11.20 -4.59 6.48
N TYR A 95 -11.47 -3.82 7.53
CA TYR A 95 -12.56 -4.09 8.46
C TYR A 95 -13.61 -2.98 8.43
N LEU A 96 -14.88 -3.38 8.36
CA LEU A 96 -16.01 -2.49 8.62
C LEU A 96 -16.35 -2.58 10.11
N LEU A 97 -16.16 -1.48 10.83
CA LEU A 97 -16.48 -1.37 12.25
C LEU A 97 -17.84 -0.69 12.46
N ARG A 98 -18.57 -1.13 13.48
CA ARG A 98 -19.85 -0.55 13.88
C ARG A 98 -19.98 -0.53 15.40
N ALA A 99 -20.70 0.47 15.93
CA ALA A 99 -20.89 0.63 17.37
C ALA A 99 -21.93 -0.34 17.96
N LEU A 100 -23.08 -0.49 17.30
CA LEU A 100 -24.17 -1.35 17.80
C LEU A 100 -23.96 -2.82 17.42
N GLN A 101 -24.16 -3.71 18.38
CA GLN A 101 -24.12 -5.16 18.15
C GLN A 101 -25.16 -5.59 17.09
N ALA A 102 -26.39 -5.05 17.20
CA ALA A 102 -27.49 -5.26 16.27
C ALA A 102 -27.64 -4.05 15.32
N PRO A 103 -27.10 -4.10 14.09
CA PRO A 103 -27.19 -2.98 13.15
C PRO A 103 -28.62 -2.80 12.59
N PRO A 104 -29.06 -1.55 12.33
CA PRO A 104 -30.28 -1.28 11.57
C PRO A 104 -30.25 -1.91 10.17
N ALA A 105 -31.42 -2.11 9.56
CA ALA A 105 -31.54 -2.73 8.24
C ALA A 105 -30.67 -2.04 7.16
N LYS A 106 -30.60 -0.70 7.17
CA LYS A 106 -29.77 0.08 6.25
C LYS A 106 -28.27 -0.26 6.38
N VAL A 107 -27.77 -0.41 7.61
CA VAL A 107 -26.37 -0.76 7.87
C VAL A 107 -26.08 -2.20 7.46
N LYS A 108 -27.03 -3.12 7.65
CA LYS A 108 -26.92 -4.51 7.15
C LYS A 108 -26.81 -4.54 5.63
N ALA A 109 -27.72 -3.85 4.94
CA ALA A 109 -27.72 -3.77 3.48
C ALA A 109 -26.42 -3.15 2.94
N PHE A 110 -25.97 -2.03 3.52
CA PHE A 110 -24.69 -1.41 3.17
C PHE A 110 -23.49 -2.34 3.40
N THR A 111 -23.45 -3.02 4.55
CA THR A 111 -22.36 -3.97 4.86
C THR A 111 -22.30 -5.10 3.84
N GLN A 112 -23.45 -5.63 3.43
CA GLN A 112 -23.50 -6.69 2.42
C GLN A 112 -23.05 -6.16 1.05
N ALA A 113 -23.58 -5.02 0.62
CA ALA A 113 -23.18 -4.40 -0.65
C ALA A 113 -21.67 -4.12 -0.72
N GLN A 114 -21.06 -3.64 0.36
CA GLN A 114 -19.61 -3.41 0.42
C GLN A 114 -18.81 -4.72 0.33
N LYS A 115 -19.26 -5.78 0.98
CA LYS A 115 -18.61 -7.11 0.88
C LYS A 115 -18.71 -7.67 -0.53
N ASP A 116 -19.88 -7.54 -1.16
CA ASP A 116 -20.11 -8.03 -2.52
C ASP A 116 -19.30 -7.23 -3.54
N HIS A 117 -19.19 -5.90 -3.35
CA HIS A 117 -18.41 -5.02 -4.21
C HIS A 117 -16.90 -5.26 -4.11
N ILE A 118 -16.37 -5.39 -2.88
CA ILE A 118 -14.96 -5.72 -2.68
C ILE A 118 -14.70 -7.13 -3.22
N GLY A 119 -15.50 -8.10 -2.82
CA GLY A 119 -15.43 -9.48 -3.31
C GLY A 119 -14.27 -10.30 -2.73
N THR A 120 -14.24 -11.57 -3.12
CA THR A 120 -13.15 -12.51 -2.87
C THR A 120 -12.93 -13.33 -4.15
N PRO A 121 -11.85 -13.09 -4.93
CA PRO A 121 -10.75 -12.17 -4.65
C PRO A 121 -11.19 -10.70 -4.69
N PRO A 122 -10.47 -9.80 -4.02
CA PRO A 122 -10.87 -8.41 -4.00
C PRO A 122 -10.73 -7.77 -5.39
N CYS A 123 -11.55 -6.76 -5.69
CA CYS A 123 -11.64 -6.14 -7.02
C CYS A 123 -10.34 -5.51 -7.56
N TRP A 124 -9.37 -5.25 -6.69
CA TRP A 124 -8.03 -4.73 -6.98
C TRP A 124 -6.95 -5.82 -7.17
N SER A 125 -7.33 -7.10 -7.08
CA SER A 125 -6.44 -8.22 -7.44
C SER A 125 -6.31 -8.42 -8.95
#